data_AF-A0A7D6ZY18-F1
#
_entry.id   AF-A0A7D6ZY18-F1
#
_cell.length_a   1.000
_cell.length_b   1.000
_cell.length_c   1.000
_cell.angle_alpha   90.00
_cell.angle_beta   90.00
_cell.angle_gamma   90.00
#
_symmetry.space_group_name_H-M   'P 1'
#
loop_
_entity.id
_entity.type
_entity.pdbx_description
1 polymer ?
#
loop_
_entity_poly.entity_id
_entity_poly.type
_entity_poly.pdbx_seq_one_letter_code
_entity_poly.pdbx_strand_id
1 'polypeptide(L)'
;MSVRTAATLLLATAALALSDPALAAADPTVEVVPGRARIKVTVAGTEYPADRCLVDPDADGNTQSIPMNASGTLVVENVAPGSRRVLVWCPQGGTIFQGNVDVQQPNPALDMQDRAFAAGGSSDRVSDPALR
;
A
#
# COMPACT_ATOMS: atom_id res chain seq x y z
N MET A 1 47.36 62.15 -11.78
CA MET A 1 48.52 61.60 -12.53
C MET A 1 49.08 60.43 -11.72
N SER A 2 49.19 59.26 -12.35
CA SER A 2 49.93 58.05 -11.94
C SER A 2 49.43 57.16 -10.78
N VAL A 3 48.50 56.26 -11.16
CA VAL A 3 48.38 54.81 -10.92
C VAL A 3 49.47 54.13 -10.06
N ARG A 4 49.04 53.31 -9.07
CA ARG A 4 49.56 51.93 -8.88
C ARG A 4 48.47 50.96 -8.42
N THR A 5 48.30 49.96 -9.27
CA THR A 5 47.47 48.76 -9.23
C THR A 5 47.93 47.78 -8.15
N ALA A 6 47.01 47.13 -7.44
CA ALA A 6 47.20 45.77 -6.95
C ALA A 6 45.83 45.10 -6.72
N ALA A 7 45.56 44.10 -7.55
CA ALA A 7 44.38 43.26 -7.52
C ALA A 7 44.37 42.36 -6.26
N THR A 8 43.18 42.03 -5.76
CA THR A 8 43.04 40.92 -4.81
C THR A 8 41.76 40.13 -5.08
N LEU A 9 42.00 38.97 -5.69
CA LEU A 9 41.27 37.72 -5.80
C LEU A 9 39.79 37.62 -5.36
N LEU A 10 38.99 37.14 -6.32
CA LEU A 10 37.79 36.33 -6.12
C LEU A 10 38.07 35.12 -5.20
N LEU A 11 37.24 34.93 -4.18
CA LEU A 11 36.98 33.61 -3.61
C LEU A 11 35.49 33.28 -3.76
N ALA A 12 35.18 32.55 -4.83
CA ALA A 12 33.94 31.81 -4.96
C ALA A 12 33.96 30.66 -3.95
N THR A 13 33.16 30.75 -2.90
CA THR A 13 32.89 29.62 -2.01
C THR A 13 31.74 28.83 -2.61
N ALA A 14 32.08 27.77 -3.34
CA ALA A 14 31.12 26.75 -3.73
C ALA A 14 30.68 26.02 -2.45
N ALA A 15 29.46 26.29 -2.00
CA ALA A 15 28.79 25.43 -1.03
C ALA A 15 28.52 24.09 -1.75
N LEU A 16 29.37 23.10 -1.46
CA LEU A 16 29.12 21.71 -1.81
C LEU A 16 27.87 21.27 -1.06
N ALA A 17 26.73 21.31 -1.76
CA ALA A 17 25.55 20.56 -1.35
C ALA A 17 25.96 19.08 -1.35
N LEU A 18 26.13 18.52 -0.16
CA LEU A 18 26.10 17.08 0.06
C LEU A 18 24.67 16.63 -0.25
N SER A 19 24.36 16.46 -1.53
CA SER A 19 23.25 15.61 -1.95
C SER A 19 23.72 14.18 -1.72
N ASP A 20 23.52 13.67 -0.51
CA ASP A 20 23.47 12.22 -0.31
C ASP A 20 22.40 11.70 -1.27
N PRO A 21 22.72 10.84 -2.24
CA PRO A 21 21.71 10.02 -2.88
C PRO A 21 21.37 8.91 -1.88
N ALA A 22 20.81 9.27 -0.73
CA ALA A 22 19.95 8.36 -0.02
C ALA A 22 18.83 8.07 -1.02
N LEU A 23 18.88 6.87 -1.62
CA LEU A 23 17.78 6.31 -2.36
C LEU A 23 16.55 6.51 -1.47
N ALA A 24 15.71 7.47 -1.83
CA ALA A 24 14.44 7.68 -1.16
C ALA A 24 13.58 6.49 -1.56
N ALA A 25 13.75 5.40 -0.82
CA ALA A 25 12.83 4.29 -0.81
C ALA A 25 11.43 4.88 -0.64
N ALA A 26 10.57 4.75 -1.64
CA ALA A 26 9.19 5.15 -1.48
C ALA A 26 8.59 4.30 -0.35
N ASP A 27 8.09 4.96 0.70
CA ASP A 27 7.39 4.28 1.78
C ASP A 27 6.28 3.40 1.19
N PRO A 28 6.08 2.18 1.71
CA PRO A 28 5.02 1.30 1.24
C PRO A 28 3.66 1.97 1.45
N THR A 29 2.87 2.08 0.40
CA THR A 29 1.48 2.52 0.47
C THR A 29 0.56 1.32 0.54
N VAL A 30 -0.39 1.34 1.48
CA VAL A 30 -1.41 0.30 1.61
C VAL A 30 -2.79 0.90 1.38
N GLU A 31 -3.54 0.26 0.50
CA GLU A 31 -4.96 0.53 0.30
C GLU A 31 -5.78 -0.67 0.79
N VAL A 32 -6.76 -0.42 1.66
CA VAL A 32 -7.68 -1.45 2.16
C VAL A 32 -9.10 -1.06 1.79
N VAL A 33 -9.73 -1.88 0.95
CA VAL A 33 -11.08 -1.65 0.43
C VAL A 33 -12.00 -2.75 0.94
N PRO A 34 -12.97 -2.43 1.82
CA PRO A 34 -13.97 -3.40 2.25
C PRO A 34 -14.99 -3.68 1.16
N GLY A 35 -15.47 -4.92 1.12
CA GLY A 35 -16.50 -5.41 0.22
C GLY A 35 -17.57 -6.21 0.95
N ARG A 36 -18.33 -7.02 0.22
CA ARG A 36 -19.35 -7.92 0.79
C ARG A 36 -18.71 -9.23 1.23
N ALA A 37 -18.58 -9.42 2.54
CA ALA A 37 -17.85 -10.53 3.16
C ALA A 37 -16.41 -10.68 2.62
N ARG A 38 -15.80 -9.57 2.16
CA ARG A 38 -14.50 -9.52 1.50
C ARG A 38 -13.73 -8.28 1.90
N ILE A 39 -12.41 -8.37 1.83
CA ILE A 39 -11.50 -7.22 1.96
C ILE A 39 -10.45 -7.32 0.87
N LYS A 40 -10.30 -6.27 0.06
CA LYS A 40 -9.21 -6.13 -0.90
C LYS A 40 -8.10 -5.31 -0.26
N VAL A 41 -6.88 -5.83 -0.30
CA VAL A 41 -5.68 -5.17 0.18
C VAL A 41 -4.73 -5.01 -0.99
N THR A 42 -4.31 -3.79 -1.26
CA THR A 42 -3.28 -3.49 -2.26
C THR A 42 -2.08 -2.87 -1.55
N VAL A 43 -0.91 -3.46 -1.74
CA VAL A 43 0.37 -2.92 -1.27
C VAL A 43 1.16 -2.47 -2.49
N ALA A 44 1.61 -1.23 -2.48
CA ALA A 44 2.49 -0.65 -3.50
C ALA A 44 3.71 -0.01 -2.84
N GLY A 45 4.82 0.08 -3.58
CA GLY A 45 6.15 0.41 -3.05
C GLY A 45 7.10 -0.78 -3.17
N THR A 46 8.30 -0.53 -3.68
CA THR A 46 9.17 -1.56 -4.31
C THR A 46 10.43 -1.92 -3.53
N GLU A 47 10.55 -1.56 -2.25
CA GLU A 47 11.83 -1.70 -1.53
C GLU A 47 11.83 -2.70 -0.36
N TYR A 48 10.90 -3.66 -0.34
CA TYR A 48 11.09 -4.84 0.52
C TYR A 48 11.69 -5.98 -0.29
N PRO A 49 13.00 -6.28 -0.15
CA PRO A 49 13.61 -7.40 -0.84
C PRO A 49 13.00 -8.71 -0.33
N ALA A 50 12.34 -9.42 -1.24
CA ALA A 50 11.98 -10.84 -1.19
C ALA A 50 11.02 -11.35 -0.09
N ASP A 51 10.64 -10.54 0.90
CA ASP A 51 9.83 -11.01 2.02
C ASP A 51 8.32 -10.83 1.78
N ARG A 52 7.53 -11.87 2.12
CA ARG A 52 6.06 -11.84 2.02
C ARG A 52 5.48 -10.97 3.14
N CYS A 53 4.60 -10.04 2.80
CA CYS A 53 3.77 -9.35 3.78
C CYS A 53 2.68 -10.28 4.29
N LEU A 54 2.17 -10.01 5.48
CA LEU A 54 1.07 -10.72 6.11
C LEU A 54 -0.11 -9.77 6.26
N VAL A 55 -1.29 -10.25 5.88
CA VAL A 55 -2.57 -9.55 6.05
C VAL A 55 -3.39 -10.31 7.08
N ASP A 56 -3.73 -9.66 8.18
CA ASP A 56 -4.74 -10.15 9.12
C ASP A 56 -6.05 -9.39 8.88
N PRO A 57 -7.09 -10.03 8.29
CA PRO A 57 -8.35 -9.37 7.94
C PRO A 57 -9.25 -9.10 9.15
N ASP A 58 -9.00 -9.75 10.29
CA ASP A 58 -9.78 -9.60 11.51
C ASP A 58 -8.91 -9.87 12.75
N ALA A 59 -8.01 -8.94 13.05
CA ALA A 59 -7.04 -9.04 14.13
C ALA A 59 -7.65 -9.20 15.54
N ASP A 60 -8.97 -9.03 15.68
CA ASP A 60 -9.74 -9.28 16.91
C ASP A 60 -10.45 -10.64 16.92
N GLY A 61 -10.66 -11.24 15.74
CA GLY A 61 -11.43 -12.47 15.54
C GLY A 61 -10.63 -13.77 15.63
N ASN A 62 -9.35 -13.73 16.02
CA ASN A 62 -8.42 -14.86 15.96
C ASN A 62 -8.29 -15.45 14.54
N THR A 63 -8.20 -14.61 13.52
CA THR A 63 -7.98 -15.06 12.14
C THR A 63 -6.53 -15.43 11.88
N GLN A 64 -6.31 -16.26 10.85
CA GLN A 64 -4.97 -16.55 10.36
C GLN A 64 -4.50 -15.43 9.44
N SER A 65 -3.28 -14.95 9.66
CA SER A 65 -2.66 -14.01 8.75
C SER A 65 -2.36 -14.68 7.40
N ILE A 66 -2.69 -14.00 6.31
CA ILE A 66 -2.59 -14.51 4.95
C ILE A 66 -1.34 -13.90 4.31
N PRO A 67 -0.44 -14.71 3.73
CA PRO A 67 0.73 -14.19 3.06
C PRO A 67 0.35 -13.54 1.72
N MET A 68 0.93 -12.38 1.44
CA MET A 68 0.91 -11.72 0.14
C MET A 68 2.31 -11.28 -0.27
N ASN A 69 2.46 -10.95 -1.55
CA ASN A 69 3.71 -10.38 -2.04
C ASN A 69 3.93 -8.99 -1.43
N ALA A 70 5.20 -8.58 -1.33
CA ALA A 70 5.58 -7.23 -0.88
C ALA A 70 4.96 -6.10 -1.73
N SER A 71 4.56 -6.42 -2.95
CA SER A 71 3.74 -5.56 -3.80
C SER A 71 2.69 -6.40 -4.53
N GLY A 72 1.49 -5.84 -4.68
CA GLY A 72 0.37 -6.47 -5.36
C GLY A 72 -0.93 -6.37 -4.59
N THR A 73 -1.94 -7.10 -5.08
CA THR A 73 -3.29 -7.09 -4.54
C THR A 73 -3.67 -8.48 -4.05
N LEU A 74 -4.27 -8.53 -2.86
CA LEU A 74 -4.88 -9.72 -2.25
C LEU A 74 -6.36 -9.42 -1.99
N VAL A 75 -7.23 -10.37 -2.37
CA VAL A 75 -8.63 -10.35 -1.94
C VAL A 75 -8.85 -11.46 -0.93
N VAL A 76 -9.20 -11.07 0.29
CA VAL A 76 -9.56 -12.00 1.36
C VAL A 76 -11.06 -12.24 1.30
N GLU A 77 -11.44 -13.51 1.25
CA GLU A 77 -12.82 -13.97 1.14
C GLU A 77 -13.36 -14.46 2.49
N ASN A 78 -14.68 -14.55 2.62
CA ASN A 78 -15.38 -15.06 3.82
C ASN A 78 -15.06 -14.29 5.11
N VAL A 79 -14.79 -12.98 4.99
CA VAL A 79 -14.61 -12.12 6.15
C VAL A 79 -15.97 -11.87 6.78
N ALA A 80 -16.06 -12.06 8.10
CA ALA A 80 -17.32 -11.87 8.80
C ALA A 80 -17.80 -10.40 8.67
N PRO A 81 -19.09 -10.13 8.43
CA PRO A 81 -19.61 -8.77 8.32
C PRO A 81 -19.45 -7.92 9.59
N GLY A 82 -19.48 -6.61 9.43
CA GLY A 82 -19.33 -5.60 10.50
C GLY A 82 -17.95 -4.96 10.54
N SER A 83 -17.67 -4.20 11.61
CA SER A 83 -16.38 -3.55 11.81
C SER A 83 -15.28 -4.58 12.07
N ARG A 84 -14.24 -4.59 11.23
CA ARG A 84 -13.10 -5.48 11.31
C ARG A 84 -11.81 -4.70 11.40
N ARG A 85 -10.95 -5.07 12.35
CA ARG A 85 -9.61 -4.51 12.48
C ARG A 85 -8.66 -5.25 11.54
N VAL A 86 -8.24 -4.56 10.49
CA VAL A 86 -7.29 -5.09 9.51
C VAL A 86 -5.89 -4.65 9.89
N LEU A 87 -4.95 -5.60 9.83
CA LEU A 87 -3.53 -5.38 10.05
C LEU A 87 -2.77 -5.83 8.79
N VAL A 88 -1.85 -4.99 8.31
CA VAL A 88 -0.88 -5.38 7.28
C VAL A 88 0.51 -5.19 7.84
N TRP A 89 1.29 -6.26 7.86
CA TRP A 89 2.62 -6.30 8.43
C TRP A 89 3.61 -6.87 7.41
N CYS A 90 4.77 -6.25 7.27
CA CYS A 90 5.85 -6.75 6.43
C CYS A 90 7.13 -6.87 7.28
N PRO A 91 7.92 -7.96 7.15
CA PRO A 91 9.06 -8.23 8.04
C PRO A 91 10.07 -7.10 8.22
N GLN A 92 10.30 -6.30 7.17
CA GLN A 92 11.27 -5.20 7.19
C GLN A 92 10.63 -3.82 7.41
N GLY A 93 9.30 -3.71 7.29
CA GLY A 93 8.55 -2.48 7.50
C GLY A 93 7.81 -2.41 8.83
N GLY A 94 7.72 -3.52 9.54
CA GLY A 94 6.80 -3.66 10.65
C GLY A 94 5.35 -3.58 10.17
N THR A 95 4.48 -3.03 11.02
CA THR A 95 3.08 -2.80 10.68
C THR A 95 2.98 -1.58 9.77
N ILE A 96 2.64 -1.81 8.50
CA ILE A 96 2.49 -0.78 7.48
C ILE A 96 1.04 -0.30 7.32
N PHE A 97 0.08 -1.05 7.87
CA PHE A 97 -1.31 -0.60 8.01
C PHE A 97 -1.95 -1.21 9.25
N GLN A 98 -2.73 -0.39 9.96
CA GLN A 98 -3.64 -0.84 10.99
C GLN A 98 -4.88 0.05 10.99
N GLY A 99 -6.06 -0.53 10.79
CA GLY A 99 -7.29 0.26 10.74
C GLY A 99 -8.55 -0.59 10.78
N ASN A 100 -9.66 0.05 11.13
CA ASN A 100 -10.97 -0.59 11.10
C ASN A 100 -11.64 -0.33 9.74
N VAL A 101 -12.21 -1.37 9.14
CA VAL A 101 -13.03 -1.28 7.94
C VAL A 101 -14.40 -1.90 8.21
N ASP A 102 -15.43 -1.41 7.54
CA ASP A 102 -16.79 -1.94 7.69
C ASP A 102 -17.10 -2.92 6.56
N VAL A 103 -17.13 -4.21 6.90
CA VAL A 103 -17.38 -5.29 5.94
C VAL A 103 -18.88 -5.49 5.77
N GLN A 104 -19.34 -5.42 4.53
CA GLN A 104 -20.76 -5.53 4.22
C GLN A 104 -21.25 -6.98 4.29
N GLN A 105 -22.55 -7.15 4.50
CA GLN A 105 -23.21 -8.46 4.45
C GLN A 105 -23.04 -9.12 3.07
N PRO A 106 -22.83 -10.45 3.00
CA PRO A 106 -22.78 -11.17 1.74
C PRO A 106 -24.13 -11.08 1.02
N ASN A 107 -24.08 -11.04 -0.31
CA ASN A 107 -25.27 -11.13 -1.15
C ASN A 107 -25.01 -12.15 -2.27
N PRO A 108 -25.46 -13.41 -2.12
CA PRO A 108 -25.12 -14.48 -3.06
C PRO A 108 -25.49 -14.18 -4.52
N ALA A 109 -26.60 -13.47 -4.75
CA ALA A 109 -27.07 -13.14 -6.09
C ALA A 109 -26.21 -12.07 -6.77
N LEU A 110 -25.82 -11.02 -6.04
CA LEU A 110 -24.90 -10.00 -6.56
C LEU A 110 -23.47 -10.51 -6.64
N ASP A 111 -23.04 -11.32 -5.68
CA ASP A 111 -21.70 -11.89 -5.64
C ASP A 111 -21.43 -12.80 -6.84
N MET A 112 -22.42 -13.58 -7.27
CA MET A 112 -22.31 -14.41 -8.47
C MET A 112 -22.16 -13.55 -9.73
N GLN A 113 -22.93 -12.48 -9.85
CA GLN A 113 -22.85 -11.54 -10.98
C GLN A 113 -21.51 -10.81 -11.02
N ASP A 114 -21.06 -10.31 -9.87
CA ASP A 114 -19.79 -9.60 -9.74
C ASP A 114 -18.59 -10.47 -10.07
N ARG A 115 -18.58 -11.74 -9.63
CA ARG A 115 -17.52 -12.69 -10.01
C ARG A 115 -17.53 -12.95 -11.52
N ALA A 116 -18.71 -13.06 -12.14
CA ALA A 116 -18.82 -13.24 -13.58
C ALA A 116 -18.30 -12.00 -14.34
N PHE A 117 -18.63 -10.79 -13.89
CA PHE A 117 -18.12 -9.55 -14.48
C PHE A 117 -16.62 -9.39 -14.30
N ALA A 118 -16.08 -9.65 -13.11
CA ALA A 118 -14.65 -9.59 -12.83
C ALA A 118 -13.88 -10.62 -13.69
N ALA A 119 -14.36 -11.86 -13.78
CA ALA A 119 -13.75 -12.89 -14.62
C ALA A 119 -13.83 -12.55 -16.13
N GLY A 120 -14.88 -11.84 -16.54
CA GLY A 120 -15.05 -11.33 -17.91
C GLY A 120 -14.30 -10.03 -18.20
N GLY A 121 -13.51 -9.49 -17.26
CA GLY A 121 -12.74 -8.25 -17.42
C GLY A 121 -13.59 -6.97 -17.41
N SER A 122 -14.85 -7.05 -16.95
CA SER A 122 -15.77 -5.92 -16.85
C SER A 122 -15.79 -5.33 -15.43
N SER A 123 -14.63 -4.88 -14.91
CA SER A 123 -14.52 -4.32 -13.55
C SER A 123 -15.50 -3.16 -13.29
N ASP A 124 -15.83 -2.36 -14.30
CA ASP A 124 -16.81 -1.26 -14.19
C ASP A 124 -18.24 -1.72 -13.86
N ARG A 125 -18.56 -2.99 -14.13
CA ARG A 125 -19.86 -3.59 -13.81
C ARG A 125 -19.89 -4.30 -12.46
N VAL A 126 -18.74 -4.45 -11.82
CA VAL A 126 -18.64 -5.08 -10.51
C VAL A 126 -19.18 -4.11 -9.45
N SER A 127 -20.20 -4.53 -8.72
CA SER A 127 -20.81 -3.73 -7.66
C SER A 127 -20.02 -3.79 -6.34
N ASP A 128 -19.37 -4.93 -6.05
CA ASP A 128 -18.49 -5.11 -4.89
C ASP A 128 -17.14 -4.40 -5.09
N PRO A 129 -16.82 -3.36 -4.29
CA PRO A 129 -15.55 -2.65 -4.41
C PRO A 129 -14.30 -3.53 -4.21
N ALA A 130 -14.42 -4.61 -3.42
CA ALA A 130 -13.32 -5.54 -3.18
C ALA A 130 -13.03 -6.46 -4.39
N LEU A 131 -13.91 -6.50 -5.40
CA LEU A 131 -13.74 -7.30 -6.62
C LEU A 131 -13.43 -6.45 -7.87
N ARG A 132 -13.35 -5.13 -7.73
CA ARG A 132 -12.99 -4.21 -8.82
C ARG A 132 -11.50 -4.22 -9.13
#